data_AF-A6USY0-F1
#
_entry.id   AF-A6USY0-F1
#
_cell.length_a   1.000
_cell.length_b   1.000
_cell.length_c   1.000
_cell.angle_alpha   90.00
_cell.angle_beta   90.00
_cell.angle_gamma   90.00
#
_symmetry.space_group_name_H-M   'P 1'
#
loop_
_entity.id
_entity.type
_entity.pdbx_description
1 polymer ?
#
loop_
_entity_poly.entity_id
_entity_poly.type
_entity_poly.pdbx_seq_one_letter_code
_entity_poly.pdbx_strand_id
1 'polypeptide(L)' 'MDNIVNKIGEIAGEIYHILKEGEKNMSGLKKPLKEKGYTDSLITMAIGWLARENKIDIYKQERQTIVKLIEK' A
#
# COMPACT_ATOMS: atom_id res chain seq x y z
N MET A 1 17.77 13.42 11.30
CA MET A 1 17.19 12.16 11.78
C MET A 1 16.17 11.74 10.74
N ASP A 2 16.47 10.75 9.91
CA ASP A 2 15.49 10.24 8.96
C ASP A 2 14.37 9.57 9.75
N ASN A 3 13.21 10.24 9.79
CA ASN A 3 12.09 9.76 10.55
C ASN A 3 11.45 8.61 9.76
N ILE A 4 11.61 7.39 10.25
CA ILE A 4 10.99 6.18 9.67
C ILE A 4 9.49 6.40 9.41
N VAL A 5 8.82 7.17 10.27
CA VAL A 5 7.42 7.58 10.11
C VAL A 5 7.20 8.38 8.82
N ASN A 6 8.07 9.35 8.51
CA ASN A 6 8.00 10.12 7.28
C ASN A 6 8.18 9.19 6.07
N LYS A 7 9.13 8.24 6.14
CA LYS A 7 9.36 7.30 5.05
C LYS A 7 8.17 6.38 4.79
N ILE A 8 7.51 5.91 5.86
CA ILE A 8 6.26 5.14 5.76
C ILE A 8 5.17 6.00 5.09
N GLY A 9 5.05 7.28 5.47
CA GLY A 9 4.12 8.22 4.87
C GLY A 9 4.36 8.45 3.37
N GLU A 10 5.62 8.59 2.94
CA GLU A 10 5.99 8.69 1.52
C GLU A 10 5.55 7.44 0.74
N ILE A 11 5.88 6.26 1.25
CA ILE A 11 5.52 4.99 0.61
C ILE A 11 3.99 4.82 0.58
N ALA A 12 3.28 5.29 1.62
CA ALA A 12 1.83 5.29 1.66
C ALA A 12 1.23 6.20 0.57
N GLY A 13 1.84 7.35 0.32
CA GLY A 13 1.49 8.21 -0.80
C GLY A 13 1.66 7.50 -2.15
N GLU A 14 2.78 6.81 -2.35
CA GLU A 14 3.02 6.03 -3.57
C GLU A 14 1.99 4.90 -3.76
N ILE A 15 1.68 4.15 -2.70
CA ILE A 15 0.63 3.11 -2.72
C ILE A 15 -0.72 3.72 -3.11
N TYR A 16 -1.07 4.85 -2.50
CA TYR A 16 -2.32 5.54 -2.81
C TYR A 16 -2.40 5.92 -4.30
N HIS A 17 -1.32 6.42 -4.89
CA HIS A 17 -1.25 6.72 -6.32
C HIS A 17 -1.37 5.48 -7.20
N ILE A 18 -0.72 4.36 -6.86
CA ILE A 18 -0.85 3.10 -7.60
C ILE A 18 -2.30 2.62 -7.59
N LEU A 19 -2.99 2.73 -6.44
CA LEU A 19 -4.37 2.28 -6.30
C LEU A 19 -5.39 3.22 -6.97
N LYS A 20 -5.01 4.43 -7.40
CA LYS A 20 -5.86 5.28 -8.25
C LYS A 20 -6.10 4.69 -9.63
N GLU A 21 -5.22 3.82 -10.10
CA GLU A 21 -5.37 3.12 -11.39
C GLU A 21 -6.32 1.92 -11.31
N GLY A 22 -6.80 1.60 -10.10
CA GLY A 22 -7.67 0.46 -9.83
C GLY A 22 -7.13 -0.44 -8.73
N GLU A 23 -7.95 -1.41 -8.34
CA GLU A 23 -7.58 -2.40 -7.34
C GLU A 23 -6.40 -3.27 -7.78
N LYS A 24 -5.58 -3.68 -6.81
CA LYS A 24 -4.43 -4.55 -7.03
C LYS A 24 -4.46 -5.70 -6.03
N ASN A 25 -4.01 -6.87 -6.44
CA ASN A 25 -3.66 -7.90 -5.47
C ASN A 25 -2.36 -7.54 -4.73
N MET A 26 -2.15 -8.12 -3.55
CA MET A 26 -1.00 -7.81 -2.69
C MET A 26 0.35 -7.96 -3.39
N SER A 27 0.52 -8.99 -4.23
CA SER A 27 1.76 -9.21 -4.99
C SER A 27 1.99 -8.12 -6.04
N GLY A 28 0.94 -7.76 -6.78
CA GLY A 28 0.96 -6.71 -7.80
C GLY A 28 1.17 -5.32 -7.22
N LEU A 29 0.69 -5.08 -5.99
CA LEU A 29 0.93 -3.84 -5.26
C LEU A 29 2.38 -3.76 -4.73
N LYS A 30 2.90 -4.86 -4.17
CA LYS A 30 4.25 -4.91 -3.58
C LYS A 30 5.37 -4.89 -4.62
N LYS A 31 5.17 -5.50 -5.80
CA LYS A 31 6.21 -5.64 -6.84
C LYS A 31 6.86 -4.31 -7.26
N PRO A 32 6.12 -3.29 -7.73
CA PRO A 32 6.73 -2.03 -8.17
C PRO A 32 7.43 -1.27 -7.03
N LEU A 33 6.98 -1.44 -5.78
CA LEU A 33 7.60 -0.82 -4.61
C LEU A 33 8.92 -1.52 -4.23
N LYS A 34 8.99 -2.85 -4.39
CA LYS A 34 10.23 -3.62 -4.20
C LYS A 34 11.26 -3.30 -5.28
N GLU A 35 10.84 -3.09 -6.52
CA GLU A 35 11.72 -2.66 -7.62
C GLU A 35 12.34 -1.27 -7.35
N LYS A 36 11.67 -0.42 -6.56
CA LYS A 36 12.20 0.85 -6.04
C LYS A 36 13.13 0.70 -4.83
N GLY A 37 13.39 -0.52 -4.37
CA GLY A 37 14.26 -0.81 -3.23
C GLY A 37 13.58 -0.79 -1.86
N TYR A 38 12.25 -0.67 -1.79
CA TYR A 38 11.54 -0.71 -0.51
C TYR A 38 11.43 -2.13 0.05
N THR A 39 11.63 -2.26 1.36
CA THR A 39 11.53 -3.54 2.05
C THR A 39 10.07 -3.94 2.25
N ASP A 40 9.81 -5.26 2.36
CA ASP A 40 8.45 -5.77 2.57
C ASP A 40 7.82 -5.23 3.86
N SER A 41 8.63 -5.01 4.91
CA SER A 41 8.20 -4.41 6.17
C SER A 41 7.73 -2.97 6.00
N LEU A 42 8.51 -2.11 5.31
CA LEU A 42 8.12 -0.72 5.05
C LEU A 42 6.85 -0.63 4.21
N ILE A 43 6.74 -1.46 3.17
CA ILE A 43 5.54 -1.50 2.33
C ILE A 43 4.32 -1.94 3.16
N THR A 44 4.47 -2.97 3.99
CA THR A 44 3.38 -3.46 4.85
C THR A 44 2.94 -2.41 5.88
N MET A 45 3.88 -1.68 6.49
CA MET A 45 3.57 -0.56 7.38
C MET A 45 2.86 0.59 6.65
N ALA A 46 3.25 0.89 5.41
CA ALA A 46 2.61 1.92 4.59
C ALA A 46 1.18 1.55 4.18
N ILE A 47 0.93 0.27 3.87
CA ILE A 47 -0.45 -0.26 3.70
C ILE A 47 -1.25 -0.06 4.99
N GLY A 48 -0.68 -0.45 6.14
CA GLY A 48 -1.30 -0.24 7.45
C GLY A 48 -1.59 1.23 7.76
N TRP A 49 -0.72 2.15 7.32
CA TRP A 49 -0.93 3.59 7.44
C TRP A 49 -2.19 4.06 6.73
N LEU A 50 -2.40 3.62 5.48
CA LEU A 50 -3.60 3.96 4.71
C LEU A 50 -4.86 3.31 5.30
N ALA A 51 -4.75 2.08 5.80
CA ALA A 51 -5.85 1.39 6.47
C ALA A 51 -6.27 2.12 7.75
N ARG A 52 -5.30 2.60 8.55
CA ARG A 52 -5.55 3.43 9.76
C ARG A 52 -6.31 4.71 9.42
N GLU A 53 -6.09 5.29 8.24
CA GLU A 53 -6.74 6.51 7.77
C GLU A 53 -8.03 6.25 6.98
N ASN A 54 -8.50 4.98 6.93
CA ASN A 54 -9.68 4.57 6.21
C ASN A 54 -9.66 5.00 4.73
N LYS A 55 -8.48 4.91 4.08
CA LYS A 55 -8.27 5.26 2.67
C LYS A 55 -8.33 4.05 1.74
N ILE A 56 -8.11 2.85 2.26
CA ILE A 56 -8.09 1.61 1.50
C ILE A 56 -8.98 0.57 2.16
N ASP A 57 -9.51 -0.32 1.33
CA ASP A 57 -10.18 -1.54 1.74
C ASP A 57 -9.33 -2.74 1.35
N ILE A 58 -9.30 -3.76 2.21
CA ILE A 58 -8.52 -4.98 2.03
C ILE A 58 -9.44 -6.17 2.26
N TYR A 59 -9.67 -6.95 1.21
CA TYR A 59 -10.54 -8.12 1.26
C TYR A 59 -9.91 -9.31 0.55
N LYS A 60 -10.43 -10.50 0.86
CA LYS A 60 -10.06 -11.72 0.14
C LYS A 60 -11.00 -11.91 -1.04
N GLN A 61 -10.43 -12.12 -2.22
CA GLN A 61 -11.13 -12.56 -3.41
C GLN A 61 -10.52 -13.88 -3.85
N GLU A 62 -11.28 -14.95 -3.74
CA GLU A 62 -10.81 -16.33 -3.94
C GLU A 62 -9.56 -16.66 -3.08
N ARG A 63 -8.40 -16.81 -3.72
CA ARG A 63 -7.10 -17.10 -3.08
C ARG A 63 -6.19 -15.86 -2.98
N GLN A 64 -6.66 -14.70 -3.41
CA GLN A 64 -5.88 -13.47 -3.44
C GLN A 64 -6.37 -12.48 -2.39
N THR A 65 -5.43 -11.70 -1.85
CA THR A 65 -5.76 -10.51 -1.05
C THR A 65 -5.74 -9.31 -1.97
N ILE A 66 -6.87 -8.64 -2.09
CA ILE A 66 -7.08 -7.47 -2.93
C ILE A 66 -7.05 -6.22 -2.06
N VAL A 67 -6.47 -5.15 -2.59
CA VAL A 67 -6.39 -3.83 -2.00
C VAL A 67 -6.97 -2.84 -3.00
N LYS A 68 -7.89 -1.98 -2.54
CA LYS A 68 -8.49 -0.91 -3.35
C LYS A 68 -8.61 0.38 -2.55
N LEU A 69 -8.73 1.52 -3.24
CA LEU A 69 -9.15 2.76 -2.58
C LEU A 69 -10.62 2.66 -2.14
N ILE A 70 -10.94 3.26 -1.01
CA ILE A 70 -12.33 3.49 -0.62
C ILE A 70 -12.84 4.67 -1.45
N GLU A 71 -13.77 4.41 -2.37
CA GLU A 71 -14.52 5.48 -3.06
C GLU A 71 -15.45 6.16 -2.04
N LYS A 72 -15.47 7.50 -2.05
CA LYS A 72 -16.41 8.30 -1.25
C LYS A 72 -17.59 8.74 -2.10
#